data_AF-A0A968VT12-F1
#
_entry.id   AF-A0A968VT12-F1
#
_cell.length_a   1.000
_cell.length_b   1.000
_cell.length_c   1.000
_cell.angle_alpha   90.00
_cell.angle_beta   90.00
_cell.angle_gamma   90.00
#
_symmetry.space_group_name_H-M   'P 1'
#
loop_
_entity.id
_entity.type
_entity.pdbx_description
1 polymer ?
#
loop_
_entity_poly.entity_id
_entity_poly.type
_entity_poly.pdbx_seq_one_letter_code
_entity_poly.pdbx_strand_id
1 'polypeptide(L)'
;MVGNGADGLGVGGLGAVCYAPAGGVFVAGLAAGLLVATRVAAAVALPVLALFIAVNAIKMFPPRTEQAAGQKIPVRMALLWACSALLVWGIGLLPGFALVAWYNEARFGTALASGYASESGLFTTPLAVGLYGLLFSPGKSIVLYAPAILVALPGSVGLWRAGKRGVVLLCWALFLSHLLLYAQWGEWQGGGVWGPRFLLPVVPLLVVLGAGLGIRQGLAQEPGTKNQPSARTTQPQVRTMLRPQWAFIGTLAALGFVGNLSAVLLNVNTYLNTPTAGDKIYDLAASPLIAQWQLLGDRWGALCHGGTIVSARRRLLRERGCGGRDATPPQR
;
A
#
# COMPACT_ATOMS: atom_id res chain seq x y z
N MET A 1 36.55 15.74 -70.69
CA MET A 1 36.84 16.64 -69.54
C MET A 1 35.96 16.15 -68.40
N VAL A 2 36.40 15.21 -67.57
CA VAL A 2 37.32 15.37 -66.40
C VAL A 2 36.74 16.32 -65.35
N GLY A 3 36.52 15.78 -64.14
CA GLY A 3 36.45 16.52 -62.87
C GLY A 3 35.11 16.39 -62.15
N ASN A 4 34.86 15.32 -61.38
CA ASN A 4 35.18 15.14 -59.95
C ASN A 4 34.29 15.92 -58.97
N GLY A 5 33.75 15.20 -57.99
CA GLY A 5 33.95 15.60 -56.59
C GLY A 5 32.70 15.68 -55.71
N ALA A 6 32.46 14.58 -54.99
CA ALA A 6 32.29 14.56 -53.54
C ALA A 6 31.00 15.12 -52.89
N ASP A 7 30.39 14.21 -52.15
CA ASP A 7 29.97 14.37 -50.75
C ASP A 7 28.75 15.24 -50.44
N GLY A 8 27.61 14.57 -50.44
CA GLY A 8 26.42 14.96 -49.72
C GLY A 8 25.74 13.75 -49.10
N LEU A 9 26.49 12.96 -48.30
CA LEU A 9 25.89 12.04 -47.34
C LEU A 9 25.04 12.87 -46.37
N GLY A 10 23.76 13.02 -46.72
CA GLY A 10 22.76 13.68 -45.90
C GLY A 10 22.73 12.99 -44.54
N VAL A 11 23.22 13.72 -43.55
CA VAL A 11 23.13 13.46 -42.11
C VAL A 11 21.64 13.50 -41.71
N GLY A 12 20.89 12.48 -42.11
CA GLY A 12 19.44 12.36 -41.90
C GLY A 12 19.03 11.24 -40.94
N GLY A 13 19.99 10.52 -40.37
CA GLY A 13 19.73 9.24 -39.66
C GLY A 13 19.89 9.23 -38.14
N LEU A 14 20.31 10.32 -37.50
CA LEU A 14 20.71 10.33 -36.08
C LEU A 14 19.89 11.26 -35.17
N GLY A 15 18.86 11.95 -35.71
CA GLY A 15 18.20 13.07 -35.02
C GLY A 15 16.97 12.75 -34.17
N ALA A 16 16.35 11.57 -34.32
CA ALA A 16 15.13 11.24 -33.58
C ALA A 16 15.43 10.27 -32.43
N VAL A 17 16.18 10.74 -31.43
CA VAL A 17 16.15 10.08 -30.11
C VAL A 17 14.73 10.29 -29.57
N CYS A 18 13.84 9.35 -29.87
CA CYS A 18 12.49 9.35 -29.35
C CYS A 18 12.58 9.17 -27.83
N TYR A 19 12.51 10.25 -27.05
CA TYR A 19 12.45 10.16 -25.60
C TYR A 19 11.13 9.51 -25.15
N ALA A 20 11.15 8.80 -24.02
CA ALA A 20 9.93 8.39 -23.34
C ALA A 20 9.03 9.60 -23.03
N PRO A 21 7.69 9.45 -22.91
CA PRO A 21 6.80 10.57 -22.55
C PRO A 21 7.26 11.20 -21.23
N ALA A 22 8.02 12.31 -21.35
CA ALA A 22 8.88 12.80 -20.27
C ALA A 22 8.07 13.36 -19.10
N GLY A 23 6.95 14.03 -19.37
CA GLY A 23 6.15 14.68 -18.34
C GLY A 23 5.59 13.72 -17.29
N GLY A 24 4.97 12.62 -17.72
CA GLY A 24 4.37 11.65 -16.78
C GLY A 24 5.42 10.92 -15.94
N VAL A 25 6.55 10.55 -16.56
CA VAL A 25 7.65 9.85 -15.89
C VAL A 25 8.36 10.78 -14.90
N PHE A 26 8.53 12.06 -15.24
CA PHE A 26 9.08 13.07 -14.35
C PHE A 26 8.17 13.30 -13.14
N VAL A 27 6.86 13.46 -13.35
CA VAL A 27 5.88 13.64 -12.26
C VAL A 27 5.84 12.41 -11.34
N ALA A 28 5.95 11.20 -11.89
CA ALA A 28 6.08 9.99 -11.09
C ALA A 28 7.38 9.97 -10.26
N GLY A 29 8.47 10.53 -10.80
CA GLY A 29 9.73 10.74 -10.08
C GLY A 29 9.57 11.73 -8.95
N LEU A 30 8.95 12.88 -9.22
CA LEU A 30 8.67 13.91 -8.21
C LEU A 30 7.83 13.36 -7.05
N ALA A 31 6.77 12.64 -7.36
CA ALA A 31 5.93 12.00 -6.35
C ALA A 31 6.71 10.95 -5.53
N ALA A 32 7.57 10.15 -6.17
CA ALA A 32 8.39 9.16 -5.48
C ALA A 32 9.48 9.81 -4.59
N GLY A 33 10.06 10.94 -5.01
CA GLY A 33 11.01 11.71 -4.20
C GLY A 33 10.32 12.32 -2.98
N LEU A 34 9.15 12.94 -3.17
CA LEU A 34 8.35 13.50 -2.07
C LEU A 34 7.86 12.41 -1.10
N LEU A 35 7.55 11.22 -1.60
CA LEU A 35 7.19 10.07 -0.76
C LEU A 35 8.32 9.75 0.24
N VAL A 36 9.57 9.70 -0.22
CA VAL A 36 10.74 9.48 0.67
C VAL A 36 10.88 10.62 1.67
N ALA A 37 10.62 11.87 1.26
CA ALA A 37 10.65 13.01 2.17
C ALA A 37 9.61 12.93 3.29
N THR A 38 8.44 12.36 3.02
CA THR A 38 7.42 12.13 4.06
C THR A 38 7.75 10.94 4.97
N ARG A 39 8.44 9.92 4.43
CA ARG A 39 8.75 8.69 5.14
C ARG A 39 9.95 7.98 4.53
N VAL A 40 11.08 8.02 5.23
CA VAL A 40 12.34 7.41 4.77
C VAL A 40 12.19 5.92 4.43
N ALA A 41 11.42 5.17 5.23
CA ALA A 41 11.16 3.75 5.00
C ALA A 41 10.45 3.45 3.65
N ALA A 42 9.74 4.43 3.08
CA ALA A 42 9.10 4.29 1.77
C ALA A 42 10.13 4.21 0.62
N ALA A 43 11.41 4.48 0.88
CA ALA A 43 12.49 4.25 -0.08
C ALA A 43 12.55 2.78 -0.58
N VAL A 44 12.05 1.82 0.21
CA VAL A 44 11.92 0.41 -0.21
C VAL A 44 11.01 0.23 -1.45
N ALA A 45 10.15 1.21 -1.75
CA ALA A 45 9.33 1.23 -2.96
C ALA A 45 10.09 1.62 -4.22
N LEU A 46 11.21 2.35 -4.11
CA LEU A 46 11.92 2.92 -5.26
C LEU A 46 12.40 1.86 -6.26
N PRO A 47 13.01 0.73 -5.84
CA PRO A 47 13.40 -0.32 -6.78
C PRO A 47 12.20 -0.92 -7.53
N VAL A 48 11.06 -1.05 -6.85
CA VAL A 48 9.81 -1.56 -7.45
C VAL A 48 9.27 -0.58 -8.49
N LEU A 49 9.25 0.71 -8.18
CA LEU A 49 8.82 1.78 -9.09
C LEU A 49 9.76 1.91 -10.30
N ALA A 50 11.08 1.88 -10.06
CA ALA A 50 12.08 1.91 -11.12
C ALA A 50 11.92 0.72 -12.08
N LEU A 51 11.77 -0.50 -11.54
CA LEU A 51 11.54 -1.70 -12.34
C LEU A 51 10.24 -1.59 -13.14
N PHE A 52 9.16 -1.11 -12.52
CA PHE A 52 7.89 -0.90 -13.20
C PHE A 52 8.04 0.08 -14.37
N ILE A 53 8.72 1.20 -14.17
CA ILE A 53 8.98 2.20 -15.22
C ILE A 53 9.83 1.60 -16.34
N ALA A 54 10.91 0.89 -16.01
CA ALA A 54 11.78 0.25 -16.99
C ALA A 54 11.02 -0.78 -17.84
N VAL A 55 10.23 -1.65 -17.21
CA VAL A 55 9.45 -2.69 -17.93
C VAL A 55 8.35 -2.06 -18.79
N ASN A 56 7.66 -1.02 -18.31
CA ASN A 56 6.65 -0.33 -19.12
C ASN A 56 7.29 0.47 -20.24
N ALA A 57 8.49 1.02 -20.03
CA ALA A 57 9.26 1.65 -21.08
C ALA A 57 9.56 0.59 -22.18
N ILE A 58 10.16 -0.54 -21.83
CA ILE A 58 10.45 -1.57 -22.84
C ILE A 58 9.20 -2.04 -23.60
N LYS A 59 8.04 -2.15 -22.93
CA LYS A 59 6.77 -2.58 -23.55
C LYS A 59 6.12 -1.54 -24.47
N MET A 60 6.32 -0.26 -24.18
CA MET A 60 5.71 0.84 -24.95
C MET A 60 6.58 1.23 -26.16
N PHE A 61 7.74 0.59 -26.30
CA PHE A 61 8.66 0.72 -27.41
C PHE A 61 8.43 -0.39 -28.47
N PRO A 62 8.47 -0.07 -29.78
CA PRO A 62 8.59 1.27 -30.39
C PRO A 62 7.28 2.07 -30.34
N PRO A 63 7.33 3.40 -30.47
CA PRO A 63 6.13 4.22 -30.62
C PRO A 63 5.26 3.70 -31.78
N ARG A 64 3.94 3.75 -31.60
CA ARG A 64 2.94 3.21 -32.55
C ARG A 64 3.16 3.66 -34.01
N THR A 65 3.77 4.83 -34.20
CA THR A 65 4.15 5.39 -35.51
C THR A 65 5.19 4.55 -36.25
N GLU A 66 6.13 3.91 -35.55
CA GLU A 66 7.19 3.09 -36.16
C GLU A 66 6.88 1.59 -36.20
N GLN A 67 5.86 1.13 -35.44
CA GLN A 67 5.38 -0.27 -35.51
C GLN A 67 4.85 -0.66 -36.90
N ALA A 68 4.43 0.31 -37.70
CA ALA A 68 3.95 0.09 -39.07
C ALA A 68 5.08 -0.33 -40.04
N ALA A 69 6.35 -0.11 -39.71
CA ALA A 69 7.47 -0.28 -40.64
C ALA A 69 8.08 -1.70 -40.69
N GLY A 70 7.56 -2.67 -39.93
CA GLY A 70 7.97 -4.09 -40.02
C GLY A 70 9.46 -4.37 -39.71
N GLN A 71 10.18 -3.39 -39.17
CA GLN A 71 11.63 -3.48 -38.97
C GLN A 71 11.95 -4.21 -37.66
N LYS A 72 12.89 -5.16 -37.69
CA LYS A 72 13.40 -5.83 -36.49
C LYS A 72 14.24 -4.84 -35.68
N ILE A 73 13.69 -4.34 -34.57
CA ILE A 73 14.35 -3.34 -33.76
C ILE A 73 15.34 -4.03 -32.80
N PRO A 74 16.58 -3.53 -32.68
CA PRO A 74 17.58 -4.15 -31.82
C PRO A 74 17.28 -3.88 -30.34
N VAL A 75 17.44 -4.90 -29.49
CA VAL A 75 17.22 -4.86 -28.04
C VAL A 75 17.93 -3.67 -27.37
N ARG A 76 19.11 -3.29 -27.88
CA ARG A 76 19.88 -2.12 -27.42
C ARG A 76 19.07 -0.83 -27.41
N MET A 77 18.19 -0.60 -28.38
CA MET A 77 17.38 0.61 -28.46
C MET A 77 16.26 0.62 -27.42
N ALA A 78 15.63 -0.53 -27.16
CA ALA A 78 14.65 -0.67 -26.09
C ALA A 78 15.28 -0.42 -24.71
N LEU A 79 16.50 -0.90 -24.50
CA LEU A 79 17.27 -0.66 -23.28
C LEU A 79 17.65 0.82 -23.12
N LEU A 80 18.15 1.47 -24.18
CA LEU A 80 18.43 2.91 -24.15
C LEU A 80 17.17 3.73 -23.85
N TRP A 81 16.01 3.32 -24.37
CA TRP A 81 14.74 3.96 -24.07
C TRP A 81 14.35 3.82 -22.60
N ALA A 82 14.48 2.61 -22.04
CA ALA A 82 14.28 2.36 -20.62
C ALA A 82 15.23 3.18 -19.75
N CYS A 83 16.51 3.27 -20.12
CA CYS A 83 17.50 4.11 -19.44
C CYS A 83 17.09 5.59 -19.50
N SER A 84 16.62 6.08 -20.65
CA SER A 84 16.13 7.46 -20.76
C SER A 84 14.94 7.73 -19.84
N ALA A 85 14.00 6.79 -19.74
CA ALA A 85 12.86 6.91 -18.82
C ALA A 85 13.32 6.89 -17.35
N LEU A 86 14.26 6.02 -17.00
CA LEU A 86 14.84 5.97 -15.65
C LEU A 86 15.62 7.25 -15.30
N LEU A 87 16.33 7.85 -16.26
CA LEU A 87 17.00 9.13 -16.08
C LEU A 87 15.99 10.25 -15.81
N VAL A 88 14.93 10.35 -16.62
CA VAL A 88 13.85 11.35 -16.40
C VAL A 88 13.18 11.15 -15.05
N TRP A 89 12.89 9.90 -14.67
CA TRP A 89 12.33 9.57 -13.36
C TRP A 89 13.30 9.92 -12.23
N GLY A 90 14.58 9.62 -12.39
CA GLY A 90 15.64 9.92 -11.43
C GLY A 90 15.82 11.41 -11.20
N ILE A 91 15.78 12.22 -12.26
CA ILE A 91 15.77 13.69 -12.16
C ILE A 91 14.54 14.15 -11.36
N GLY A 92 13.38 13.53 -11.58
CA GLY A 92 12.18 13.81 -10.80
C GLY A 92 12.32 13.51 -9.30
N LEU A 93 13.15 12.53 -8.89
CA LEU A 93 13.37 12.24 -7.46
C LEU A 93 14.08 13.38 -6.72
N LEU A 94 14.93 14.14 -7.43
CA LEU A 94 15.89 15.07 -6.83
C LEU A 94 15.27 16.11 -5.90
N PRO A 95 14.13 16.76 -6.20
CA PRO A 95 13.54 17.75 -5.29
C PRO A 95 13.19 17.17 -3.91
N GLY A 96 12.71 15.93 -3.85
CA GLY A 96 12.39 15.27 -2.58
C GLY A 96 13.64 14.93 -1.77
N PHE A 97 14.67 14.39 -2.42
CA PHE A 97 15.96 14.11 -1.76
C PHE A 97 16.67 15.39 -1.32
N ALA A 98 16.63 16.45 -2.14
CA ALA A 98 17.19 17.75 -1.80
C ALA A 98 16.49 18.36 -0.59
N LEU A 99 15.16 18.22 -0.48
CA LEU A 99 14.40 18.67 0.68
C LEU A 99 14.83 17.94 1.96
N VAL A 100 15.01 16.62 1.90
CA VAL A 100 15.49 15.82 3.04
C VAL A 100 16.91 16.21 3.43
N ALA A 101 17.82 16.31 2.46
CA ALA A 101 19.21 16.69 2.69
C ALA A 101 19.31 18.09 3.33
N TRP A 102 18.55 19.06 2.80
CA TRP A 102 18.49 20.41 3.36
C TRP A 102 17.94 20.43 4.79
N TYR A 103 16.83 19.73 5.05
CA TYR A 103 16.27 19.61 6.39
C TYR A 103 17.28 19.00 7.37
N ASN A 104 17.97 17.94 6.95
CA ASN A 104 18.93 17.23 7.76
C ASN A 104 20.19 18.06 8.07
N GLU A 105 20.73 18.79 7.10
CA GLU A 105 21.81 19.75 7.33
C GLU A 105 21.39 20.84 8.31
N ALA A 106 20.22 21.46 8.07
CA ALA A 106 19.73 22.55 8.92
C ALA A 106 19.44 22.10 10.36
N ARG A 107 19.01 20.85 10.57
CA ARG A 107 18.60 20.34 11.87
C ARG A 107 19.69 19.58 12.63
N PHE A 108 20.50 18.80 11.93
CA PHE A 108 21.45 17.85 12.51
C PHE A 108 22.90 18.14 12.12
N GLY A 109 23.16 19.14 11.26
CA GLY A 109 24.50 19.49 10.78
C GLY A 109 25.11 18.45 9.84
N THR A 110 24.28 17.56 9.27
CA THR A 110 24.71 16.59 8.25
C THR A 110 23.54 16.16 7.37
N ALA A 111 23.73 16.16 6.05
CA ALA A 111 22.71 15.85 5.05
C ALA A 111 22.24 14.40 5.12
N LEU A 112 23.13 13.50 5.54
CA LEU A 112 22.90 12.05 5.55
C LEU A 112 22.34 11.55 6.88
N ALA A 113 21.93 12.44 7.79
CA ALA A 113 21.25 12.04 9.02
C ALA A 113 19.93 11.32 8.68
N SER A 114 19.90 10.00 8.87
CA SER A 114 18.64 9.25 8.72
C SER A 114 17.72 9.38 9.94
N GLY A 115 18.26 9.81 11.08
CA GLY A 115 17.57 9.74 12.38
C GLY A 115 17.45 8.32 12.96
N TYR A 116 17.90 7.31 12.21
CA TYR A 116 17.76 5.88 12.53
C TYR A 116 19.10 5.14 12.52
N ALA A 117 20.23 5.86 12.55
CA ALA A 117 21.56 5.24 12.48
C ALA A 117 21.80 4.22 13.62
N SER A 118 21.38 4.56 14.85
CA SER A 118 21.42 3.67 16.02
C SER A 118 20.43 2.51 15.95
N GLU A 119 19.43 2.59 15.07
CA GLU A 119 18.37 1.60 14.92
C GLU A 119 18.57 0.67 13.71
N SER A 120 19.65 0.86 12.95
CA SER A 120 19.97 0.04 11.77
C SER A 120 20.13 -1.45 12.07
N GLY A 121 20.53 -1.80 13.30
CA GLY A 121 20.64 -3.18 13.81
C GLY A 121 19.33 -3.78 14.33
N LEU A 122 18.21 -3.04 14.33
CA LEU A 122 16.94 -3.51 14.91
C LEU A 122 16.13 -4.43 13.97
N PHE A 123 16.70 -4.93 12.88
CA PHE A 123 16.05 -5.95 12.05
C PHE A 123 16.24 -7.36 12.63
N THR A 124 15.76 -7.57 13.85
CA THR A 124 16.00 -8.79 14.64
C THR A 124 14.83 -9.77 14.64
N THR A 125 13.65 -9.35 14.20
CA THR A 125 12.45 -10.20 14.22
C THR A 125 12.55 -11.31 13.17
N PRO A 126 12.34 -12.59 13.54
CA PRO A 126 12.22 -13.66 12.57
C PRO A 126 11.08 -13.39 11.58
N LEU A 127 11.35 -13.52 10.28
CA LEU A 127 10.40 -13.13 9.23
C LEU A 127 9.00 -13.74 9.41
N ALA A 128 8.92 -15.03 9.76
CA ALA A 128 7.65 -15.72 9.98
C ALA A 128 6.81 -15.10 11.11
N VAL A 129 7.46 -14.65 12.19
CA VAL A 129 6.80 -14.01 13.34
C VAL A 129 6.18 -12.69 12.92
N GLY A 130 6.96 -11.83 12.23
CA GLY A 130 6.45 -10.55 11.75
C GLY A 130 5.38 -10.68 10.67
N LEU A 131 5.50 -11.67 9.76
CA LEU A 131 4.47 -11.93 8.75
C LEU A 131 3.15 -12.37 9.38
N TYR A 132 3.19 -13.34 10.30
CA TYR A 132 1.99 -13.74 11.04
C TYR A 132 1.43 -12.57 11.85
N GLY A 133 2.32 -11.82 12.52
CA GLY A 133 2.02 -10.61 13.25
C GLY A 133 1.29 -9.55 12.43
N LEU A 134 1.74 -9.27 11.22
CA LEU A 134 1.16 -8.21 10.39
C LEU A 134 -0.06 -8.67 9.59
N LEU A 135 -0.20 -9.97 9.28
CA LEU A 135 -1.29 -10.49 8.47
C LEU A 135 -2.45 -11.06 9.29
N PHE A 136 -2.18 -11.74 10.40
CA PHE A 136 -3.17 -12.60 11.06
C PHE A 136 -3.29 -12.40 12.58
N SER A 137 -2.32 -11.75 13.22
CA SER A 137 -2.40 -11.43 14.66
C SER A 137 -3.72 -10.72 15.02
N PRO A 138 -4.44 -11.18 16.04
CA PRO A 138 -5.62 -10.50 16.55
C PRO A 138 -5.39 -9.03 16.93
N GLY A 139 -4.18 -8.72 17.44
CA GLY A 139 -3.82 -7.37 17.87
C GLY A 139 -3.30 -6.45 16.78
N LYS A 140 -2.74 -6.99 15.69
CA LYS A 140 -1.97 -6.21 14.71
C LYS A 140 -2.18 -6.61 13.24
N SER A 141 -3.17 -7.44 12.93
CA SER A 141 -3.47 -7.86 11.56
C SER A 141 -3.96 -6.72 10.67
N ILE A 142 -3.42 -6.63 9.46
CA ILE A 142 -3.95 -5.72 8.45
C ILE A 142 -5.33 -6.15 7.95
N VAL A 143 -5.61 -7.46 7.93
CA VAL A 143 -6.90 -8.01 7.48
C VAL A 143 -8.01 -7.67 8.46
N LEU A 144 -7.75 -7.79 9.76
CA LEU A 144 -8.77 -7.52 10.79
C LEU A 144 -9.04 -6.02 10.96
N TYR A 145 -8.00 -5.18 10.87
CA TYR A 145 -8.11 -3.75 11.08
C TYR A 145 -8.49 -2.97 9.80
N ALA A 146 -8.20 -3.53 8.62
CA ALA A 146 -8.56 -2.98 7.32
C ALA A 146 -9.18 -4.04 6.39
N PRO A 147 -10.36 -4.59 6.74
CA PRO A 147 -10.99 -5.69 5.97
C PRO A 147 -11.28 -5.34 4.52
N ALA A 148 -11.38 -4.05 4.19
CA ALA A 148 -11.50 -3.56 2.83
C ALA A 148 -10.41 -4.09 1.89
N ILE A 149 -9.19 -4.41 2.38
CA ILE A 149 -8.12 -4.97 1.53
C ILE A 149 -8.50 -6.30 0.89
N LEU A 150 -9.48 -7.03 1.43
CA LEU A 150 -9.91 -8.31 0.89
C LEU A 150 -10.55 -8.18 -0.50
N VAL A 151 -10.98 -6.99 -0.92
CA VAL A 151 -11.41 -6.75 -2.31
C VAL A 151 -10.26 -6.89 -3.31
N ALA A 152 -9.01 -6.76 -2.84
CA ALA A 152 -7.83 -6.87 -3.68
C ALA A 152 -7.71 -8.25 -4.31
N LEU A 153 -8.13 -9.32 -3.63
CA LEU A 153 -8.02 -10.69 -4.14
C LEU A 153 -8.86 -10.91 -5.40
N PRO A 154 -10.21 -10.80 -5.36
CA PRO A 154 -11.03 -10.98 -6.56
C PRO A 154 -10.83 -9.83 -7.57
N GLY A 155 -10.54 -8.62 -7.10
CA GLY A 155 -10.20 -7.48 -7.95
C GLY A 155 -8.93 -7.70 -8.79
N SER A 156 -7.90 -8.31 -8.19
CA SER A 156 -6.67 -8.70 -8.90
C SER A 156 -6.96 -9.67 -10.04
N VAL A 157 -7.82 -10.68 -9.80
CA VAL A 157 -8.23 -11.64 -10.84
C VAL A 157 -8.95 -10.94 -11.99
N GLY A 158 -9.86 -10.01 -11.67
CA GLY A 158 -10.57 -9.21 -12.67
C GLY A 158 -9.63 -8.38 -13.54
N LEU A 159 -8.71 -7.64 -12.91
CA LEU A 159 -7.70 -6.82 -13.60
C LEU A 159 -6.72 -7.68 -14.42
N TRP A 160 -6.33 -8.84 -13.90
CA TRP A 160 -5.43 -9.76 -14.59
C TRP A 160 -6.04 -10.30 -15.89
N ARG A 161 -7.31 -10.70 -15.84
CA ARG A 161 -8.08 -11.16 -17.01
C ARG A 161 -8.34 -10.02 -18.01
N ALA A 162 -8.49 -8.79 -17.52
CA ALA A 162 -8.62 -7.59 -18.36
C ALA A 162 -7.29 -7.08 -18.96
N GLY A 163 -6.20 -7.85 -18.85
CA GLY A 163 -4.89 -7.48 -19.41
C GLY A 163 -4.13 -6.42 -18.61
N LYS A 164 -4.64 -5.97 -17.45
CA LYS A 164 -4.01 -4.95 -16.59
C LYS A 164 -3.00 -5.54 -15.60
N ARG A 165 -2.26 -6.59 -16.03
CA ARG A 165 -1.32 -7.35 -15.18
C ARG A 165 -0.26 -6.47 -14.53
N GLY A 166 0.24 -5.44 -15.23
CA GLY A 166 1.23 -4.51 -14.71
C GLY A 166 0.76 -3.78 -13.43
N VAL A 167 -0.50 -3.35 -13.39
CA VAL A 167 -1.07 -2.66 -12.21
C VAL A 167 -1.17 -3.63 -11.03
N VAL A 168 -1.64 -4.86 -11.28
CA VAL A 168 -1.74 -5.91 -10.24
C VAL A 168 -0.36 -6.18 -9.63
N LEU A 169 0.65 -6.42 -10.48
CA LEU A 169 2.00 -6.69 -10.02
C LEU A 169 2.61 -5.52 -9.26
N LEU A 170 2.39 -4.28 -9.73
CA LEU A 170 2.89 -3.08 -9.06
C LEU A 170 2.31 -2.93 -7.65
N CYS A 171 0.98 -3.00 -7.50
CA CYS A 171 0.33 -2.84 -6.20
C CYS A 171 0.75 -3.93 -5.21
N TRP A 172 0.83 -5.19 -5.65
CA TRP A 172 1.30 -6.28 -4.80
C TRP A 172 2.78 -6.16 -4.46
N ALA A 173 3.64 -5.77 -5.40
CA ALA A 173 5.07 -5.58 -5.14
C ALA A 173 5.33 -4.44 -4.15
N LEU A 174 4.58 -3.34 -4.24
CA LEU A 174 4.65 -2.23 -3.28
C LEU A 174 4.14 -2.64 -1.89
N PHE A 175 3.07 -3.42 -1.83
CA PHE A 175 2.58 -3.97 -0.57
C PHE A 175 3.60 -4.93 0.06
N LEU A 176 4.12 -5.88 -0.72
CA LEU A 176 5.07 -6.89 -0.26
C LEU A 176 6.40 -6.26 0.17
N SER A 177 6.89 -5.22 -0.52
CA SER A 177 8.14 -4.55 -0.11
C SER A 177 8.03 -3.94 1.29
N HIS A 178 6.90 -3.30 1.61
CA HIS A 178 6.64 -2.77 2.95
C HIS A 178 6.37 -3.88 3.97
N LEU A 179 5.62 -4.91 3.58
CA LEU A 179 5.34 -6.05 4.45
C LEU A 179 6.64 -6.76 4.88
N LEU A 180 7.53 -7.04 3.93
CA LEU A 180 8.80 -7.71 4.21
C LEU A 180 9.73 -6.84 5.06
N LEU A 181 9.84 -5.55 4.72
CA LEU A 181 10.63 -4.59 5.51
C LEU A 181 10.17 -4.58 6.97
N TYR A 182 8.87 -4.39 7.20
CA TYR A 182 8.33 -4.24 8.54
C TYR A 182 8.14 -5.57 9.28
N ALA A 183 8.03 -6.70 8.60
CA ALA A 183 8.00 -8.01 9.24
C ALA A 183 9.33 -8.36 9.92
N GLN A 184 10.46 -7.85 9.40
CA GLN A 184 11.77 -8.07 10.01
C GLN A 184 12.12 -7.00 11.05
N TRP A 185 11.34 -5.93 11.16
CA TRP A 185 11.57 -4.85 12.11
C TRP A 185 11.38 -5.32 13.55
N GLY A 186 12.30 -5.00 14.46
CA GLY A 186 12.29 -5.42 15.87
C GLY A 186 11.06 -4.95 16.62
N GLU A 187 10.52 -3.79 16.23
CA GLU A 187 9.29 -3.21 16.76
C GLU A 187 8.14 -3.30 15.75
N TRP A 188 8.01 -4.40 15.02
CA TRP A 188 7.00 -4.59 13.95
C TRP A 188 5.57 -4.30 14.41
N GLN A 189 5.25 -4.55 15.69
CA GLN A 189 3.96 -4.23 16.31
C GLN A 189 3.63 -2.72 16.30
N GLY A 190 4.64 -1.85 16.17
CA GLY A 190 4.47 -0.40 16.10
C GLY A 190 4.01 0.24 17.40
N GLY A 191 4.24 -0.42 18.55
CA GLY A 191 3.90 0.08 19.88
C GLY A 191 2.39 0.08 20.20
N GLY A 192 2.01 0.89 21.18
CA GLY A 192 0.64 1.03 21.71
C GLY A 192 -0.34 1.75 20.79
N VAL A 193 -0.40 1.35 19.52
CA VAL A 193 -1.26 1.95 18.48
C VAL A 193 -2.32 0.96 17.98
N TRP A 194 -3.41 1.51 17.44
CA TRP A 194 -4.47 0.76 16.77
C TRP A 194 -3.98 0.19 15.43
N GLY A 195 -3.97 -1.15 15.31
CA GLY A 195 -3.62 -1.85 14.08
C GLY A 195 -2.15 -1.73 13.63
N PRO A 196 -1.81 -2.27 12.44
CA PRO A 196 -0.45 -2.26 11.89
C PRO A 196 -0.15 -0.94 11.19
N ARG A 197 0.14 0.12 11.96
CA ARG A 197 0.40 1.49 11.44
C ARG A 197 1.42 1.56 10.30
N PHE A 198 2.33 0.59 10.23
CA PHE A 198 3.38 0.57 9.23
C PHE A 198 2.88 0.21 7.82
N LEU A 199 1.80 -0.56 7.72
CA LEU A 199 1.21 -0.97 6.44
C LEU A 199 0.08 -0.05 5.96
N LEU A 200 -0.38 0.89 6.79
CA LEU A 200 -1.44 1.84 6.41
C LEU A 200 -1.17 2.57 5.08
N PRO A 201 0.06 3.04 4.76
CA PRO A 201 0.32 3.71 3.49
C PRO A 201 0.06 2.85 2.24
N VAL A 202 0.15 1.52 2.36
CA VAL A 202 -0.04 0.58 1.24
C VAL A 202 -1.43 -0.03 1.19
N VAL A 203 -2.28 0.18 2.20
CA VAL A 203 -3.69 -0.25 2.22
C VAL A 203 -4.47 0.29 1.01
N PRO A 204 -4.42 1.61 0.68
CA PRO A 204 -5.17 2.14 -0.45
C PRO A 204 -4.80 1.48 -1.79
N LEU A 205 -3.52 1.09 -1.96
CA LEU A 205 -3.05 0.42 -3.19
C LEU A 205 -3.72 -0.94 -3.39
N LEU A 206 -3.94 -1.69 -2.31
CA LEU A 206 -4.69 -2.95 -2.37
C LEU A 206 -6.17 -2.70 -2.62
N VAL A 207 -6.76 -1.69 -1.98
CA VAL A 207 -8.18 -1.35 -2.20
C VAL A 207 -8.45 -0.96 -3.66
N VAL A 208 -7.53 -0.22 -4.31
CA VAL A 208 -7.62 0.14 -5.73
C VAL A 208 -7.73 -1.10 -6.64
N LEU A 209 -7.12 -2.23 -6.28
CA LEU A 209 -7.25 -3.47 -7.05
C LEU A 209 -8.70 -3.97 -7.10
N GLY A 210 -9.53 -3.60 -6.13
CA GLY A 210 -10.98 -3.85 -6.12
C GLY A 210 -11.71 -3.32 -7.36
N ALA A 211 -11.14 -2.35 -8.08
CA ALA A 211 -11.69 -1.87 -9.37
C ALA A 211 -11.90 -3.01 -10.38
N GLY A 212 -11.14 -4.10 -10.30
CA GLY A 212 -11.31 -5.28 -11.15
C GLY A 212 -12.66 -5.99 -11.00
N LEU A 213 -13.38 -5.79 -9.88
CA LEU A 213 -14.74 -6.30 -9.69
C LEU A 213 -15.77 -5.57 -10.56
N GLY A 214 -15.46 -4.34 -11.00
CA GLY A 214 -16.32 -3.51 -11.84
C GLY A 214 -16.06 -3.66 -13.34
N ILE A 215 -14.90 -4.18 -13.74
CA ILE A 215 -14.51 -4.25 -15.16
C ILE A 215 -15.34 -5.31 -15.88
N ARG A 216 -16.18 -4.86 -16.83
CA ARG A 216 -16.89 -5.75 -17.74
C ARG A 216 -15.89 -6.35 -18.74
N GLN A 217 -15.85 -7.67 -18.88
CA GLN A 217 -15.00 -8.39 -19.85
C GLN A 217 -15.45 -8.23 -21.32
N GLY A 218 -16.28 -7.23 -21.64
CA GLY A 218 -17.03 -7.16 -22.91
C GLY A 218 -16.54 -6.15 -23.95
N LEU A 219 -15.34 -5.57 -23.84
CA LEU A 219 -14.84 -4.58 -24.81
C LEU A 219 -13.55 -4.97 -25.51
N ALA A 220 -13.31 -6.28 -25.65
CA ALA A 220 -12.49 -6.78 -26.76
C ALA A 220 -13.37 -6.82 -28.03
N GLN A 221 -13.82 -5.65 -28.51
CA GLN A 221 -14.27 -5.56 -29.90
C GLN A 221 -13.04 -5.38 -30.75
N GLU A 222 -12.73 -6.38 -31.55
CA GLU A 222 -11.77 -6.27 -32.63
C GLU A 222 -12.14 -5.07 -33.53
N PRO A 223 -11.18 -4.20 -33.89
CA PRO A 223 -11.41 -3.17 -34.88
C PRO A 223 -11.42 -3.83 -36.28
N GLY A 224 -12.51 -4.51 -36.64
CA GLY A 224 -12.53 -5.23 -37.92
C GLY A 224 -13.74 -6.11 -38.18
N THR A 225 -14.95 -5.58 -38.14
CA THR A 225 -16.06 -6.13 -38.95
C THR A 225 -17.20 -5.11 -39.02
N LYS A 226 -17.08 -4.16 -39.96
CA LYS A 226 -18.24 -3.43 -40.45
C LYS A 226 -19.05 -4.43 -41.27
N ASN A 227 -20.10 -4.99 -40.67
CA ASN A 227 -21.36 -5.41 -41.30
C ASN A 227 -22.04 -6.45 -40.42
N GLN A 228 -22.98 -6.02 -39.58
CA GLN A 228 -24.28 -6.69 -39.43
C GLN A 228 -25.28 -5.80 -38.68
N PRO A 229 -26.58 -5.96 -38.98
CA PRO A 229 -27.58 -4.92 -38.84
C PRO A 229 -28.17 -4.84 -37.42
N SER A 230 -28.71 -3.66 -37.14
CA SER A 230 -29.51 -3.28 -35.98
C SER A 230 -30.41 -4.40 -35.44
N ALA A 231 -30.02 -4.98 -34.31
CA ALA A 231 -30.88 -5.86 -33.53
C ALA A 231 -31.19 -5.21 -32.17
N ARG A 232 -32.41 -4.67 -32.10
CA ARG A 232 -33.25 -4.44 -30.92
C ARG A 232 -32.61 -3.76 -29.71
N THR A 233 -32.98 -2.49 -29.58
CA THR A 233 -33.21 -1.76 -28.32
C THR A 233 -34.06 -2.59 -27.35
N THR A 234 -33.47 -3.54 -26.62
CA THR A 234 -34.07 -4.04 -25.39
C THR A 234 -33.76 -3.06 -24.27
N GLN A 235 -34.82 -2.39 -23.85
CA GLN A 235 -35.04 -1.64 -22.61
C GLN A 235 -33.96 -1.81 -21.54
N PRO A 236 -33.56 -0.71 -20.86
CA PRO A 236 -32.75 -0.83 -19.67
C PRO A 236 -33.64 -1.41 -18.58
N GLN A 237 -33.66 -2.74 -18.43
CA GLN A 237 -34.10 -3.33 -17.17
C GLN A 237 -33.09 -2.92 -16.11
N VAL A 238 -33.37 -1.78 -15.49
CA VAL A 238 -32.86 -1.35 -14.19
C VAL A 238 -33.40 -2.35 -13.16
N ARG A 239 -33.01 -3.61 -13.27
CA ARG A 239 -32.93 -4.48 -12.11
C ARG A 239 -31.60 -4.14 -11.48
N THR A 240 -31.66 -3.19 -10.56
CA THR A 240 -30.79 -3.01 -9.40
C THR A 240 -30.76 -4.30 -8.58
N MET A 241 -30.38 -5.41 -9.20
CA MET A 241 -29.88 -6.57 -8.51
C MET A 241 -28.50 -6.12 -8.03
N LEU A 242 -28.42 -5.73 -6.75
CA LEU A 242 -27.15 -5.51 -6.05
C LEU A 242 -26.29 -6.72 -6.35
N ARG A 243 -25.40 -6.58 -7.35
CA ARG A 243 -24.52 -7.67 -7.77
C ARG A 243 -23.82 -8.17 -6.50
N PRO A 244 -23.63 -9.48 -6.30
CA PRO A 244 -23.06 -10.02 -5.06
C PRO A 244 -21.72 -9.35 -4.67
N GLN A 245 -20.96 -8.87 -5.66
CA GLN A 245 -19.76 -8.05 -5.47
C GLN A 245 -20.00 -6.74 -4.68
N TRP A 246 -21.11 -6.04 -4.88
CA TRP A 246 -21.43 -4.81 -4.16
C TRP A 246 -21.84 -5.09 -2.71
N ALA A 247 -22.57 -6.18 -2.49
CA ALA A 247 -22.86 -6.65 -1.13
C ALA A 247 -21.56 -7.04 -0.39
N PHE A 248 -20.64 -7.73 -1.07
CA PHE A 248 -19.32 -8.06 -0.54
C PHE A 248 -18.50 -6.81 -0.18
N ILE A 249 -18.35 -5.87 -1.12
CA ILE A 249 -17.65 -4.60 -0.89
C ILE A 249 -18.30 -3.82 0.26
N GLY A 250 -19.63 -3.69 0.25
CA GLY A 250 -20.39 -3.00 1.27
C GLY A 250 -20.21 -3.63 2.66
N THR A 251 -20.16 -4.96 2.74
CA THR A 251 -19.94 -5.70 3.99
C THR A 251 -18.55 -5.43 4.55
N LEU A 252 -17.51 -5.52 3.72
CA LEU A 252 -16.13 -5.22 4.14
C LEU A 252 -15.95 -3.75 4.55
N ALA A 253 -16.58 -2.83 3.81
CA ALA A 253 -16.57 -1.41 4.15
C ALA A 253 -17.29 -1.15 5.49
N ALA A 254 -18.45 -1.78 5.72
CA ALA A 254 -19.18 -1.66 6.99
C ALA A 254 -18.39 -2.25 8.17
N LEU A 255 -17.79 -3.44 8.01
CA LEU A 255 -16.93 -4.03 9.04
C LEU A 255 -15.74 -3.13 9.38
N GLY A 256 -15.06 -2.60 8.35
CA GLY A 256 -13.95 -1.66 8.55
C GLY A 256 -14.41 -0.36 9.20
N PHE A 257 -15.55 0.18 8.78
CA PHE A 257 -16.10 1.42 9.35
C PHE A 257 -16.46 1.23 10.83
N VAL A 258 -17.21 0.19 11.19
CA VAL A 258 -17.59 -0.10 12.58
C VAL A 258 -16.36 -0.32 13.45
N GLY A 259 -15.40 -1.12 12.97
CA GLY A 259 -14.17 -1.42 13.71
C GLY A 259 -13.26 -0.20 13.92
N ASN A 260 -13.19 0.73 12.96
CA ASN A 260 -12.38 1.94 13.11
C ASN A 260 -13.13 3.07 13.83
N LEU A 261 -14.45 3.17 13.67
CA LEU A 261 -15.26 4.13 14.39
C LEU A 261 -15.19 3.89 15.90
N SER A 262 -15.24 2.64 16.34
CA SER A 262 -15.10 2.30 17.75
C SER A 262 -13.76 2.76 18.34
N ALA A 263 -12.67 2.62 17.59
CA ALA A 263 -11.33 3.06 18.00
C ALA A 263 -11.21 4.59 18.12
N VAL A 264 -12.04 5.35 17.40
CA VAL A 264 -12.12 6.81 17.51
C VAL A 264 -12.99 7.23 18.69
N LEU A 265 -14.14 6.58 18.87
CA LEU A 265 -15.09 6.90 19.94
C LEU A 265 -14.57 6.52 21.32
N LEU A 266 -13.70 5.50 21.40
CA LEU A 266 -13.13 5.00 22.64
C LEU A 266 -11.65 5.37 22.72
N ASN A 267 -11.24 6.01 23.82
CA ASN A 267 -9.83 6.21 24.09
C ASN A 267 -9.15 4.87 24.44
N VAL A 268 -8.69 4.16 23.41
CA VAL A 268 -8.00 2.87 23.51
C VAL A 268 -6.56 3.00 23.97
N ASN A 269 -5.97 4.21 24.03
CA ASN A 269 -4.60 4.38 24.51
C ASN A 269 -4.42 3.91 25.95
N THR A 270 -5.45 4.07 26.80
CA THR A 270 -5.42 3.53 28.16
C THR A 270 -5.29 2.01 28.15
N TYR A 271 -5.91 1.33 27.19
CA TYR A 271 -5.81 -0.12 27.04
C TYR A 271 -4.48 -0.52 26.40
N LEU A 272 -4.07 0.14 25.33
CA LEU A 272 -2.87 -0.19 24.56
C LEU A 272 -1.57 0.03 25.35
N ASN A 273 -1.51 1.03 26.23
CA ASN A 273 -0.31 1.39 26.99
C ASN A 273 -0.16 0.69 28.34
N THR A 274 -1.04 -0.26 28.69
CA THR A 274 -0.87 -1.06 29.91
C THR A 274 0.10 -2.24 29.70
N PRO A 275 0.92 -2.61 30.70
CA PRO A 275 2.11 -3.48 30.57
C PRO A 275 1.90 -4.97 30.17
N THR A 276 0.74 -5.35 29.64
CA THR A 276 0.46 -6.69 29.09
C THR A 276 0.43 -6.66 27.56
N ALA A 277 1.56 -6.35 26.90
CA ALA A 277 1.60 -6.14 25.45
C ALA A 277 1.53 -7.45 24.63
N GLY A 278 2.17 -8.54 25.09
CA GLY A 278 2.23 -9.82 24.34
C GLY A 278 0.86 -10.48 24.16
N ASP A 279 0.07 -10.56 25.23
CA ASP A 279 -1.29 -11.12 25.20
C ASP A 279 -2.16 -10.37 24.18
N LYS A 280 -2.09 -9.04 24.13
CA LYS A 280 -2.91 -8.22 23.21
C LYS A 280 -2.58 -8.44 21.74
N ILE A 281 -1.39 -8.96 21.44
CA ILE A 281 -0.95 -9.23 20.08
C ILE A 281 -1.49 -10.59 19.63
N TYR A 282 -1.36 -11.64 20.44
CA TYR A 282 -1.64 -13.01 19.98
C TYR A 282 -2.94 -13.61 20.54
N ASP A 283 -3.46 -13.10 21.65
CA ASP A 283 -4.73 -13.54 22.21
C ASP A 283 -5.89 -12.70 21.63
N LEU A 284 -6.87 -13.40 21.06
CA LEU A 284 -8.07 -12.81 20.51
C LEU A 284 -8.91 -12.14 21.60
N ALA A 285 -9.02 -12.73 22.79
CA ALA A 285 -9.81 -12.17 23.89
C ALA A 285 -9.19 -10.87 24.42
N ALA A 286 -7.86 -10.79 24.44
CA ALA A 286 -7.13 -9.59 24.81
C ALA A 286 -6.93 -8.60 23.64
N SER A 287 -7.39 -8.93 22.43
CA SER A 287 -7.19 -8.07 21.27
C SER A 287 -7.93 -6.73 21.45
N PRO A 288 -7.35 -5.59 21.01
CA PRO A 288 -8.02 -4.29 21.05
C PRO A 288 -9.38 -4.28 20.34
N LEU A 289 -9.54 -5.07 19.28
CA LEU A 289 -10.79 -5.21 18.52
C LEU A 289 -11.96 -5.71 19.37
N ILE A 290 -11.71 -6.63 20.31
CA ILE A 290 -12.73 -7.21 21.19
C ILE A 290 -12.78 -6.45 22.52
N ALA A 291 -11.63 -6.20 23.13
CA ALA A 291 -11.53 -5.59 24.45
C ALA A 291 -12.15 -4.20 24.53
N GLN A 292 -12.17 -3.44 23.43
CA GLN A 292 -12.83 -2.12 23.38
C GLN A 292 -14.34 -2.19 23.65
N TRP A 293 -15.02 -3.24 23.19
CA TRP A 293 -16.47 -3.39 23.37
C TRP A 293 -16.81 -3.80 24.80
N GLN A 294 -15.94 -4.61 25.42
CA GLN A 294 -16.03 -4.94 26.83
C GLN A 294 -15.82 -3.69 27.69
N LEU A 295 -14.79 -2.90 27.38
CA LEU A 295 -14.50 -1.63 28.08
C LEU A 295 -15.67 -0.64 27.96
N LEU A 296 -16.30 -0.55 26.79
CA LEU A 296 -17.49 0.29 26.59
C LEU A 296 -18.64 -0.19 27.48
N GLY A 297 -18.91 -1.50 27.50
CA GLY A 297 -19.94 -2.10 28.35
C GLY A 297 -19.70 -1.82 29.84
N ASP A 298 -18.47 -1.99 30.31
CA ASP A 298 -18.08 -1.70 31.70
C ASP A 298 -18.27 -0.22 32.06
N ARG A 299 -17.87 0.69 31.16
CA ARG A 299 -18.03 2.13 31.36
C ARG A 299 -19.49 2.55 31.35
N TRP A 300 -20.29 1.98 30.45
CA TRP A 300 -21.73 2.23 30.39
C TRP A 300 -22.42 1.74 31.66
N GLY A 301 -22.10 0.53 32.11
CA GLY A 301 -22.62 -0.01 33.37
C GLY A 301 -22.25 0.84 34.59
N ALA A 302 -21.01 1.35 34.64
CA ALA A 302 -20.57 2.26 35.70
C ALA A 302 -21.37 3.57 35.72
N LEU A 303 -21.66 4.15 34.55
CA LEU A 303 -22.47 5.37 34.41
C LEU A 303 -23.93 5.15 34.81
N CYS A 304 -24.54 4.03 34.40
CA CYS A 304 -25.96 3.74 34.68
C CYS A 304 -26.22 3.29 36.12
N HIS A 305 -25.25 2.63 36.78
CA HIS A 305 -25.44 2.03 38.11
C HIS A 305 -24.64 2.71 39.23
N GLY A 306 -24.04 3.87 38.96
CA GLY A 306 -23.32 4.66 39.98
C GLY A 306 -22.07 3.97 40.56
N GLY A 307 -21.56 2.92 39.91
CA GLY A 307 -20.42 2.14 40.40
C GLY A 307 -19.09 2.78 40.02
N THR A 308 -18.16 2.91 40.98
CA THR A 308 -16.79 3.35 40.71
C THR A 308 -16.07 2.37 39.77
N ILE A 309 -15.36 2.93 38.79
CA ILE A 309 -14.63 2.26 37.67
C ILE A 309 -13.63 1.17 38.16
N VAL A 310 -13.30 1.14 39.45
CA VAL A 310 -12.39 0.20 40.12
C VAL A 310 -12.91 -1.26 40.12
N SER A 311 -14.20 -1.49 39.88
CA SER A 311 -14.83 -2.81 40.01
C SER A 311 -14.48 -3.80 38.88
N ALA A 312 -14.26 -3.33 37.64
CA ALA A 312 -13.93 -4.20 36.49
C ALA A 312 -12.55 -4.88 36.63
N ARG A 313 -11.55 -4.15 37.13
CA ARG A 313 -10.21 -4.69 37.40
C ARG A 313 -10.22 -5.76 38.49
N ARG A 314 -11.01 -5.57 39.57
CA ARG A 314 -11.14 -6.58 40.63
C ARG A 314 -11.87 -7.83 40.15
N ARG A 315 -12.81 -7.70 39.21
CA ARG A 315 -13.55 -8.83 38.65
C ARG A 315 -12.67 -9.68 37.72
N LEU A 316 -11.92 -9.05 36.81
CA LEU A 316 -10.96 -9.75 35.93
C LEU A 316 -9.79 -10.40 36.70
N LEU A 317 -9.30 -9.77 37.77
CA LEU A 317 -8.25 -10.36 38.63
C LEU A 317 -8.78 -11.51 39.51
N ARG A 318 -10.06 -11.48 39.89
CA ARG A 318 -10.72 -12.61 40.59
C ARG A 318 -10.98 -13.78 39.65
N GLU A 319 -11.40 -13.53 38.41
CA GLU A 319 -11.69 -14.58 37.42
C GLU A 319 -10.42 -15.26 36.89
N ARG A 320 -9.28 -14.55 36.84
CA ARG A 320 -7.96 -15.14 36.50
C ARG A 320 -7.24 -15.81 37.67
N GLY A 321 -7.88 -15.98 38.83
CA GLY A 321 -7.28 -16.70 39.96
C GLY A 321 -6.08 -16.01 40.64
N CYS A 322 -5.79 -14.73 40.33
CA CYS A 322 -4.72 -13.96 40.98
C CYS A 322 -5.17 -13.24 42.26
N GLY A 323 -6.19 -13.77 42.95
CA GLY A 323 -6.69 -13.24 44.22
C GLY A 323 -6.04 -13.92 45.41
N GLY A 324 -4.75 -13.67 45.65
CA GLY A 324 -3.99 -14.29 46.75
C GLY A 324 -3.14 -13.30 47.54
N ARG A 325 -3.75 -12.81 48.63
CA ARG A 325 -3.17 -12.30 49.89
C ARG A 325 -2.54 -10.89 49.95
N ASP A 326 -2.95 -10.23 51.04
CA ASP A 326 -2.36 -9.11 51.77
C ASP A 326 -2.46 -7.69 51.19
N ALA A 327 -3.54 -7.02 51.60
CA ALA A 327 -3.56 -5.57 51.77
C ALA A 327 -4.30 -5.22 53.07
N THR A 328 -3.54 -5.06 54.14
CA THR A 328 -3.95 -4.42 55.39
C THR A 328 -4.44 -2.99 55.10
N PRO A 329 -5.54 -2.52 55.71
CA PRO A 329 -6.03 -1.17 55.47
C PRO A 329 -5.13 -0.14 56.19
N PRO A 330 -4.96 1.08 55.65
CA PRO A 330 -4.26 2.14 56.35
C PRO A 330 -5.08 2.58 57.57
N GLN A 331 -4.42 2.70 58.71
CA GLN A 331 -4.98 3.35 59.90
C GLN A 331 -5.18 4.85 59.63
N ARG A 332 -6.16 5.38 60.36
CA ARG A 332 -6.82 6.69 60.23
C ARG A 332 -5.88 7.89 60.04
#